data_AF-A0A6S7IBK2-F1
#
_entry.id   AF-A0A6S7IBK2-F1
#
_cell.length_a   1.000
_cell.length_b   1.000
_cell.length_c   1.000
_cell.angle_alpha   90.00
_cell.angle_beta   90.00
_cell.angle_gamma   90.00
#
_symmetry.space_group_name_H-M   'P 1'
#
loop_
_entity.id
_entity.type
_entity.pdbx_description
1 polymer ?
#
loop_
_entity_poly.entity_id
_entity_poly.type
_entity_poly.pdbx_seq_one_letter_code
_entity_poly.pdbx_strand_id
1 'polypeptide(L)'
;AIQHSSLEIRVLACDAIYYISQNTQDISTLFLKMTTSELLPLTKEKNTSIKFAAEVSLVSLMKSGKDQNRYQTCLTSLDTSSASVLSEFHKKSIPRILERNETVACELDNPFPTGL
;
A
#
# COMPACT_ATOMS: atom_id res chain seq x y z
N ALA A 1 10.60 -13.42 -0.61
CA ALA A 1 10.11 -13.16 0.77
C ALA A 1 8.61 -12.90 0.81
N ILE A 2 8.07 -12.03 -0.05
CA ILE A 2 6.63 -11.70 -0.10
C ILE A 2 5.74 -12.90 -0.52
N GLN A 3 6.31 -13.89 -1.22
CA GLN A 3 5.64 -15.15 -1.59
C GLN A 3 5.98 -16.33 -0.65
N HIS A 4 6.38 -16.05 0.59
CA HIS A 4 6.69 -17.10 1.55
C HIS A 4 5.44 -17.90 1.95
N SER A 5 5.60 -19.17 2.32
CA SER A 5 4.46 -20.05 2.69
C SER A 5 3.74 -19.61 3.96
N SER A 6 4.47 -19.14 4.97
CA SER A 6 3.90 -18.55 6.19
C SER A 6 3.21 -17.22 5.91
N LEU A 7 1.97 -17.09 6.40
CA LEU A 7 1.20 -15.86 6.32
C LEU A 7 1.87 -14.72 7.09
N GLU A 8 2.40 -15.01 8.28
CA GLU A 8 3.04 -14.05 9.17
C GLU A 8 4.25 -13.40 8.51
N ILE A 9 5.07 -14.20 7.81
CA ILE A 9 6.23 -13.68 7.08
C ILE A 9 5.80 -12.79 5.91
N ARG A 10 4.70 -13.13 5.23
CA ARG A 10 4.16 -12.29 4.15
C ARG A 10 3.62 -10.96 4.68
N VAL A 11 2.89 -11.00 5.80
CA VAL A 11 2.35 -9.80 6.46
C VAL A 11 3.51 -8.91 6.94
N LEU A 12 4.50 -9.48 7.62
CA LEU A 12 5.69 -8.75 8.07
C LEU A 12 6.44 -8.10 6.91
N ALA A 13 6.53 -8.78 5.76
CA ALA A 13 7.15 -8.21 4.57
C ALA A 13 6.36 -7.00 4.02
N CYS A 14 5.02 -7.05 4.05
CA CYS A 14 4.18 -5.90 3.72
C CYS A 14 4.44 -4.75 4.69
N ASP A 15 4.40 -5.00 6.00
CA ASP A 15 4.62 -3.97 7.03
C ASP A 15 6.01 -3.33 6.93
N ALA A 16 7.03 -4.10 6.57
CA ALA A 16 8.37 -3.58 6.31
C ALA A 16 8.39 -2.64 5.09
N ILE A 17 7.69 -2.98 3.99
CA ILE A 17 7.57 -2.11 2.82
C ILE A 17 6.79 -0.84 3.15
N TYR A 18 5.71 -0.95 3.92
CA TYR A 18 4.98 0.19 4.44
C TYR A 18 5.91 1.11 5.23
N TYR A 19 6.65 0.58 6.21
CA TYR A 19 7.58 1.36 7.02
C TYR A 19 8.67 2.04 6.18
N ILE A 20 9.31 1.30 5.25
CA ILE A 20 10.31 1.85 4.33
C ILE A 20 9.70 3.00 3.53
N SER A 21 8.49 2.83 3.02
CA SER A 21 7.84 3.86 2.21
C SER A 21 7.51 5.13 2.98
N GLN A 22 7.13 5.03 4.25
CA GLN A 22 6.86 6.18 5.11
C GLN A 22 8.13 6.94 5.51
N ASN A 23 9.24 6.23 5.70
CA ASN A 23 10.47 6.78 6.27
C ASN A 23 11.57 7.07 5.23
N THR A 24 11.35 6.70 3.96
CA THR A 24 12.34 6.88 2.89
C THR A 24 11.80 7.81 1.83
N GLN A 25 12.41 8.99 1.72
CA GLN A 25 12.00 9.98 0.73
C GLN A 25 12.37 9.56 -0.70
N ASP A 26 13.58 9.02 -0.88
CA ASP A 26 14.15 8.66 -2.19
C ASP A 26 14.20 7.14 -2.37
N ILE A 27 13.04 6.56 -2.63
CA ILE A 27 12.91 5.13 -2.93
C ILE A 27 13.41 4.89 -4.35
N SER A 28 14.37 3.96 -4.52
CA SER A 28 14.88 3.62 -5.84
C SER A 28 13.78 3.09 -6.76
N THR A 29 13.83 3.47 -8.04
CA THR A 29 12.90 2.98 -9.07
C THR A 29 12.88 1.46 -9.17
N LEU A 30 14.02 0.80 -8.98
CA LEU A 30 14.09 -0.66 -9.00
C LEU A 30 13.28 -1.28 -7.85
N PHE A 31 13.48 -0.76 -6.64
CA PHE A 31 12.71 -1.21 -5.47
C PHE A 31 11.22 -1.02 -5.71
N LEU A 32 10.83 0.19 -6.12
CA LEU A 32 9.44 0.55 -6.40
C LEU A 32 8.76 -0.42 -7.38
N LYS A 33 9.44 -0.75 -8.49
CA LYS A 33 8.93 -1.69 -9.51
C LYS A 33 8.78 -3.11 -8.95
N MET A 34 9.84 -3.63 -8.31
CA MET A 34 9.83 -4.99 -7.77
C MET A 34 8.76 -5.16 -6.69
N THR A 35 8.70 -4.25 -5.71
CA THR A 35 7.72 -4.37 -4.62
C THR A 35 6.30 -4.17 -5.11
N THR A 36 6.06 -3.29 -6.08
CA THR A 36 4.72 -3.15 -6.69
C THR A 36 4.28 -4.44 -7.36
N SER A 37 5.16 -5.05 -8.16
CA SER A 37 4.85 -6.32 -8.84
C SER A 37 4.56 -7.45 -7.86
N GLU A 38 5.25 -7.50 -6.73
CA GLU A 38 5.06 -8.53 -5.71
C GLU A 38 3.83 -8.28 -4.81
N LEU A 39 3.49 -7.01 -4.54
CA LEU A 39 2.33 -6.65 -3.70
C LEU A 39 1.00 -6.77 -4.44
N LEU A 40 0.97 -6.51 -5.75
CA LEU A 40 -0.27 -6.51 -6.55
C LEU A 40 -1.06 -7.83 -6.44
N PRO A 41 -0.46 -9.02 -6.60
CA PRO A 41 -1.17 -10.29 -6.42
C PRO A 41 -1.77 -10.44 -5.03
N LEU A 42 -1.08 -9.96 -3.99
CA LEU A 42 -1.55 -10.07 -2.61
C LEU A 42 -2.81 -9.24 -2.32
N THR A 43 -3.03 -8.16 -3.07
CA THR A 43 -4.29 -7.37 -2.97
C THR A 43 -5.53 -8.17 -3.39
N LYS A 44 -5.34 -9.33 -4.04
CA LYS A 44 -6.41 -10.23 -4.48
C LYS A 44 -6.53 -11.50 -3.62
N GLU A 45 -5.71 -11.65 -2.59
CA GLU A 45 -5.76 -12.79 -1.68
C GLU A 45 -7.11 -12.88 -0.95
N LYS A 46 -7.55 -14.12 -0.67
CA LYS A 46 -8.78 -14.37 0.10
C LYS A 46 -8.60 -14.02 1.57
N ASN A 47 -7.39 -14.22 2.10
CA ASN A 47 -7.08 -13.89 3.47
C ASN A 47 -7.07 -12.37 3.64
N THR A 48 -7.96 -11.88 4.49
CA THR A 48 -8.20 -10.44 4.67
C THR A 48 -7.02 -9.72 5.31
N SER A 49 -6.25 -10.38 6.17
CA SER A 49 -5.07 -9.79 6.84
C SER A 49 -3.96 -9.48 5.83
N ILE A 50 -3.55 -10.45 5.02
CA ILE A 50 -2.50 -10.21 4.01
C ILE A 50 -2.99 -9.28 2.90
N LYS A 51 -4.26 -9.41 2.50
CA LYS A 51 -4.87 -8.48 1.55
C LYS A 51 -4.77 -7.06 2.07
N PHE A 52 -5.26 -6.80 3.29
CA PHE A 52 -5.24 -5.48 3.88
C PHE A 52 -3.81 -4.93 4.03
N ALA A 53 -2.88 -5.74 4.55
CA ALA A 53 -1.48 -5.34 4.69
C ALA A 53 -0.85 -4.96 3.34
N ALA A 54 -1.11 -5.75 2.29
CA ALA A 54 -0.63 -5.45 0.94
C ALA A 54 -1.27 -4.19 0.35
N GLU A 55 -2.58 -4.01 0.51
CA GLU A 55 -3.29 -2.82 0.04
C GLU A 55 -2.72 -1.56 0.71
N VAL A 56 -2.59 -1.52 2.03
CA VAL A 56 -2.03 -0.37 2.77
C VAL A 56 -0.59 -0.08 2.38
N SER A 57 0.24 -1.12 2.27
CA SER A 57 1.64 -0.99 1.84
C SER A 57 1.75 -0.42 0.44
N LEU A 58 0.90 -0.86 -0.49
CA LEU A 58 0.87 -0.39 -1.86
C LEU A 58 0.39 1.08 -1.94
N VAL A 59 -0.63 1.47 -1.18
CA VAL A 59 -1.04 2.89 -1.08
C VAL A 59 0.12 3.75 -0.58
N SER A 60 0.76 3.32 0.51
CA SER A 60 1.87 4.04 1.12
C SER A 60 3.06 4.21 0.17
N LEU A 61 3.40 3.15 -0.57
CA LEU A 61 4.49 3.17 -1.56
C LEU A 61 4.20 4.15 -2.72
N MET A 62 2.95 4.24 -3.16
CA MET A 62 2.54 5.13 -4.25
C MET A 62 2.41 6.60 -3.81
N LYS A 63 2.05 6.86 -2.55
CA LYS A 63 1.86 8.22 -2.02
C LYS A 63 3.10 8.84 -1.39
N SER A 64 4.06 8.03 -0.95
CA SER A 64 5.28 8.53 -0.35
C SER A 64 6.16 9.26 -1.38
N GLY A 65 6.97 10.20 -0.91
CA GLY A 65 7.91 10.96 -1.75
C GLY A 65 7.31 12.19 -2.43
N LYS A 66 8.20 13.07 -2.90
CA LYS A 66 7.84 14.32 -3.61
C LYS A 66 7.56 14.10 -5.09
N ASP A 67 7.87 12.91 -5.59
CA ASP A 67 7.84 12.59 -7.01
C ASP A 67 6.44 12.12 -7.40
N GLN A 68 5.67 12.99 -8.07
CA GLN A 68 4.31 12.71 -8.52
C GLN A 68 4.23 11.58 -9.57
N ASN A 69 5.37 11.03 -10.01
CA ASN A 69 5.45 10.09 -11.12
C ASN A 69 5.65 8.61 -10.71
N ARG A 70 5.57 8.28 -9.41
CA ARG A 70 5.76 6.89 -8.92
C ARG A 70 4.73 5.92 -9.50
N TYR A 71 3.46 6.32 -9.52
CA TYR A 71 2.39 5.53 -10.12
C TYR A 71 2.67 5.21 -11.60
N GLN A 72 2.99 6.23 -12.39
CA GLN A 72 3.27 6.06 -13.82
C GLN A 72 4.53 5.21 -14.06
N THR A 73 5.55 5.37 -13.22
CA THR A 73 6.78 4.58 -13.26
C THR A 73 6.51 3.09 -13.02
N CYS A 74 5.63 2.78 -12.08
CA CYS A 74 5.19 1.40 -11.84
C CYS A 74 4.35 0.89 -13.00
N LEU A 75 3.36 1.68 -13.42
CA LEU A 75 2.40 1.31 -14.46
C LEU A 75 3.08 0.92 -15.78
N THR A 76 4.10 1.68 -16.19
CA THR A 76 4.88 1.42 -17.42
C THR A 76 5.85 0.24 -17.31
N SER A 77 6.10 -0.26 -16.11
CA SER A 77 6.99 -1.41 -15.88
C SER A 77 6.28 -2.76 -15.80
N LEU A 78 4.95 -2.74 -15.73
CA LEU A 78 4.11 -3.92 -15.56
C LEU A 78 3.60 -4.42 -16.91
N ASP A 79 3.31 -5.72 -16.98
CA ASP A 79 2.54 -6.28 -18.10
C ASP A 79 1.11 -5.73 -18.11
N THR A 80 0.41 -5.89 -19.23
CA THR A 80 -0.95 -5.34 -19.42
C THR A 80 -1.94 -5.79 -18.35
N SER A 81 -1.85 -7.05 -17.88
CA SER A 81 -2.76 -7.57 -16.85
C SER A 81 -2.49 -6.88 -15.51
N SER A 82 -1.23 -6.90 -15.06
CA SER A 82 -0.82 -6.27 -13.79
C SER A 82 -1.02 -4.75 -13.79
N ALA A 83 -0.81 -4.08 -14.92
CA ALA A 83 -1.06 -2.66 -15.09
C ALA A 83 -2.55 -2.31 -14.97
N SER A 84 -3.44 -3.16 -15.50
CA SER A 84 -4.89 -3.01 -15.33
C SER A 84 -5.29 -3.10 -13.86
N VAL A 85 -4.76 -4.09 -13.13
CA VAL A 85 -4.99 -4.25 -11.69
C VAL A 85 -4.51 -3.03 -10.91
N LEU A 86 -3.30 -2.55 -11.19
CA LEU A 86 -2.76 -1.37 -10.54
C LEU A 86 -3.63 -0.13 -10.82
N SER A 87 -4.14 0.01 -12.04
CA SER A 87 -5.03 1.10 -12.44
C SER A 87 -6.37 1.05 -11.70
N GLU A 88 -6.97 -0.13 -11.56
CA GLU A 88 -8.20 -0.31 -10.79
C GLU A 88 -7.98 -0.03 -9.30
N PHE A 89 -6.88 -0.54 -8.74
CA PHE A 89 -6.48 -0.31 -7.37
C PHE A 89 -6.27 1.19 -7.10
N HIS A 90 -5.59 1.89 -7.99
CA HIS A 90 -5.36 3.34 -7.88
C HIS A 90 -6.66 4.14 -7.90
N LYS A 91 -7.62 3.75 -8.75
CA LYS A 91 -8.91 4.46 -8.87
C LYS A 91 -9.86 4.19 -7.72
N LYS A 92 -9.91 2.96 -7.19
CA LYS A 92 -10.95 2.53 -6.25
C LYS A 92 -10.42 2.35 -4.82
N SER A 93 -9.27 1.71 -4.68
CA SER A 93 -8.77 1.28 -3.37
C SER A 93 -8.01 2.39 -2.66
N ILE A 94 -7.21 3.20 -3.38
CA ILE A 94 -6.47 4.31 -2.77
C ILE A 94 -7.42 5.30 -2.08
N PRO A 95 -8.45 5.88 -2.73
CA PRO A 95 -9.35 6.83 -2.08
C PRO A 95 -10.01 6.24 -0.83
N ARG A 96 -10.58 5.03 -0.97
CA ARG A 96 -11.24 4.31 0.12
C ARG A 96 -10.32 4.07 1.34
N ILE A 97 -9.07 3.71 1.11
CA ILE A 97 -8.11 3.43 2.19
C ILE A 97 -7.66 4.73 2.87
N LEU A 98 -7.54 5.81 2.12
CA LEU A 98 -7.22 7.12 2.67
C LEU A 98 -8.36 7.68 3.53
N GLU A 99 -9.59 7.65 3.01
CA GLU A 99 -10.79 8.04 3.76
C GLU A 99 -10.88 7.24 5.07
N ARG A 100 -10.62 5.93 5.01
CA ARG A 100 -10.64 5.07 6.20
C ARG A 100 -9.58 5.47 7.22
N ASN A 101 -8.36 5.78 6.79
CA ASN A 101 -7.29 6.20 7.70
C ASN A 101 -7.55 7.58 8.31
N GLU A 102 -8.12 8.52 7.54
CA GLU A 102 -8.56 9.83 8.05
C GLU A 102 -9.70 9.68 9.06
N THR A 103 -10.65 8.78 8.81
CA THR A 103 -11.78 8.51 9.72
C THR A 103 -11.29 7.91 11.04
N VAL A 104 -10.35 6.96 11.00
CA VAL A 104 -9.76 6.35 12.21
C VAL A 104 -8.90 7.34 13.01
N ALA A 105 -8.20 8.26 12.35
CA ALA A 105 -7.48 9.34 13.04
C ALA A 105 -8.45 10.26 13.79
N CYS A 106 -9.56 10.66 13.17
CA CYS A 106 -10.60 11.48 13.81
C CYS A 106 -11.28 10.79 15.00
N GLU A 107 -11.44 9.46 14.98
CA GLU A 107 -12.05 8.70 16.09
C GLU A 107 -11.12 8.59 17.31
N LEU A 108 -9.81 8.66 17.13
CA LEU A 108 -8.81 8.56 18.20
C LEU A 108 -8.46 9.93 18.83
N ASP A 109 -8.74 11.03 18.13
CA ASP A 109 -8.47 12.39 18.60
C ASP A 109 -9.47 12.90 19.67
N ASN A 110 -10.46 12.09 20.08
CA ASN A 110 -11.42 12.48 21.12
C ASN A 110 -11.60 11.43 22.23
N PRO A 111 -10.60 11.23 23.11
CA PRO A 111 -10.74 10.38 24.29
C PRO A 111 -11.52 11.04 25.44
N PHE A 112 -11.88 12.33 25.34
CA PHE A 112 -12.67 13.03 26.36
C PHE A 112 -13.76 13.88 25.70
N PRO A 113 -15.06 13.56 25.86
CA PRO A 113 -16.08 14.53 25.59
C PRO A 113 -15.90 15.65 26.62
N THR A 114 -15.48 16.84 26.18
CA THR A 114 -15.61 18.04 27.00
C THR A 114 -17.09 18.30 27.20
N GLY A 115 -17.65 17.69 28.24
CA GLY A 115 -18.86 18.17 28.88
C GLY A 115 -18.56 19.50 29.53
N LEU A 116 -19.20 20.55 29.02
CA LEU A 116 -19.55 21.77 29.74
C LEU A 116 -21.01 22.07 29.43
#